data_AF-R6CXN3-F1
#
_entry.id   AF-R6CXN3-F1
#
_cell.length_a   1.000
_cell.length_b   1.000
_cell.length_c   1.000
_cell.angle_alpha   90.00
_cell.angle_beta   90.00
_cell.angle_gamma   90.00
#
_symmetry.space_group_name_H-M   'P 1'
#
loop_
_entity.id
_entity.type
_entity.pdbx_description
1 polymer ?
#
loop_
_entity_poly.entity_id
_entity_poly.type
_entity_poly.pdbx_seq_one_letter_code
_entity_poly.pdbx_strand_id
1 'polypeptide(L)' 'MPAAKFKIVRKCKVCGEDFMAKTLDSVYCSPRCSKIAWAQKQKEKAYFKRLDELASQIPESKEMITVREAYALFGITP' A
#
# COMPACT_ATOMS: atom_id res chain seq x y z
N MET A 1 -4.60 27.88 -10.78
CA MET A 1 -5.28 27.19 -9.65
C MET A 1 -5.36 28.16 -8.49
N PRO A 2 -6.55 28.39 -7.89
CA PRO A 2 -6.71 29.38 -6.81
C PRO A 2 -6.00 28.85 -5.54
N ALA A 3 -5.07 29.64 -4.99
CA ALA A 3 -4.38 29.30 -3.76
C ALA A 3 -5.32 29.57 -2.57
N ALA A 4 -5.78 28.52 -1.91
CA ALA A 4 -6.55 28.64 -0.68
C ALA A 4 -5.69 29.31 0.40
N LYS A 5 -6.18 30.39 1.02
CA LYS A 5 -5.49 31.18 2.06
C LYS A 5 -5.44 30.50 3.44
N PHE A 6 -5.74 29.20 3.53
CA PHE A 6 -5.82 28.47 4.80
C PHE A 6 -4.52 27.75 5.10
N LYS A 7 -3.95 27.99 6.29
CA LYS A 7 -2.81 27.23 6.83
C LYS A 7 -3.33 25.93 7.44
N ILE A 8 -3.31 24.85 6.67
CA ILE A 8 -3.72 23.51 7.14
C ILE A 8 -2.46 22.75 7.52
N VAL A 9 -2.25 22.51 8.82
CA VAL A 9 -1.14 21.66 9.29
C VAL A 9 -1.61 20.21 9.36
N ARG A 10 -0.82 19.29 8.79
CA ARG A 10 -1.10 17.84 8.79
C ARG A 10 0.16 17.05 9.10
N LYS A 11 -0.01 15.83 9.59
CA LYS A 11 1.08 14.86 9.75
C LYS A 11 1.34 14.09 8.46
N CYS A 12 2.59 13.99 8.07
CA CYS A 12 3.01 13.15 6.95
C CYS A 12 2.85 11.66 7.29
N LYS A 13 2.16 10.89 6.45
CA LYS A 13 2.00 9.44 6.67
C LYS A 13 3.29 8.61 6.55
N VAL A 14 4.38 9.19 6.04
CA VAL A 14 5.65 8.48 5.81
C VAL A 14 6.68 8.80 6.91
N CYS A 15 6.93 10.08 7.18
CA CYS A 15 7.91 10.49 8.19
C CYS A 15 7.29 10.94 9.53
N GLY A 16 5.96 11.13 9.60
CA GLY A 16 5.28 11.58 10.81
C GLY A 16 5.41 13.08 11.12
N GLU A 17 6.22 13.82 10.37
CA GLU A 17 6.43 15.25 10.57
C GLU A 17 5.19 16.08 10.24
N ASP A 18 4.97 17.14 11.02
CA ASP A 18 3.95 18.15 10.76
C ASP A 18 4.37 19.03 9.57
N PHE A 19 3.49 19.18 8.59
CA PHE A 19 3.74 20.02 7.41
C PHE A 19 2.53 20.89 7.06
N MET A 20 2.80 22.03 6.42
CA MET A 20 1.77 22.91 5.90
C MET A 20 1.29 22.39 4.54
N ALA A 21 0.06 21.86 4.50
CA ALA A 21 -0.57 21.40 3.29
C ALA A 21 -0.93 22.58 2.37
N LYS A 22 -0.39 22.56 1.15
CA LYS A 22 -0.67 23.57 0.11
C LYS A 22 -2.03 23.36 -0.57
N THR A 23 -2.51 22.12 -0.57
CA THR A 23 -3.80 21.71 -1.16
C THR A 23 -4.55 20.81 -0.18
N LEU A 24 -5.88 20.74 -0.31
CA LEU A 24 -6.73 19.87 0.50
C LEU A 24 -6.36 18.39 0.37
N ASP A 25 -5.75 17.99 -0.73
CA ASP A 25 -5.37 16.60 -1.03
C ASP A 25 -3.92 16.28 -0.65
N SER A 26 -3.17 17.25 -0.12
CA SER A 26 -1.78 17.01 0.26
C SER A 26 -1.70 16.11 1.51
N VAL A 27 -1.11 14.92 1.34
CA VAL A 27 -0.94 13.88 2.38
C VAL A 27 0.51 13.77 2.88
N TYR A 28 1.46 14.24 2.08
CA TYR A 28 2.89 14.07 2.34
C TYR A 28 3.61 15.41 2.40
N CYS A 29 4.58 15.54 3.31
CA CYS A 29 5.36 16.77 3.49
C CYS A 29 6.24 17.12 2.29
N SER A 30 6.65 16.13 1.48
CA SER A 30 7.60 16.33 0.39
C SER A 30 7.43 15.31 -0.75
N PRO A 31 7.94 15.62 -1.97
CA PRO A 31 7.98 14.67 -3.08
C PRO A 31 8.74 13.38 -2.75
N ARG A 32 9.73 13.45 -1.85
CA ARG A 32 10.47 12.28 -1.37
C ARG A 32 9.55 11.31 -0.64
N CYS A 33 8.76 11.80 0.32
CA CYS A 33 7.77 10.98 1.02
C CYS A 33 6.72 10.40 0.06
N SER A 34 6.27 11.18 -0.92
CA SER A 34 5.35 10.66 -1.94
C SER A 34 5.95 9.51 -2.77
N LYS A 35 7.23 9.58 -3.12
CA LYS A 35 7.93 8.49 -3.84
C LYS A 35 8.08 7.24 -2.98
N ILE A 36 8.40 7.40 -1.70
CA ILE A 36 8.48 6.28 -0.74
C ILE A 36 7.12 5.58 -0.62
N ALA A 37 6.05 6.35 -0.42
CA ALA A 37 4.69 5.80 -0.35
C ALA A 37 4.29 5.08 -1.65
N TRP A 38 4.64 5.64 -2.80
CA TRP A 38 4.40 4.98 -4.09
C TRP A 38 5.18 3.67 -4.22
N ALA A 39 6.47 3.67 -3.86
CA ALA A 39 7.30 2.47 -3.90
C ALA A 39 6.76 1.37 -2.97
N GLN A 40 6.33 1.72 -1.76
CA GLN A 40 5.72 0.78 -0.82
C GLN A 40 4.44 0.16 -1.40
N LYS A 41 3.56 0.98 -1.99
CA LYS A 41 2.34 0.50 -2.65
C LYS A 41 2.64 -0.43 -3.83
N GLN A 42 3.69 -0.15 -4.60
CA GLN A 42 4.09 -1.03 -5.70
C GLN A 42 4.66 -2.37 -5.20
N LYS A 43 5.43 -2.35 -4.11
CA LYS A 43 5.91 -3.60 -3.47
C LYS A 43 4.76 -4.46 -2.97
N GLU A 44 3.80 -3.84 -2.27
CA GLU A 44 2.61 -4.52 -1.78
C GLU A 44 1.78 -5.11 -2.94
N LYS A 45 1.54 -4.34 -4.01
CA LYS A 45 0.89 -4.83 -5.22
C LYS A 45 1.63 -6.01 -5.86
N ALA A 46 2.96 -5.94 -5.95
CA ALA A 46 3.75 -7.02 -6.51
C ALA A 46 3.69 -8.28 -5.65
N TYR A 47 3.65 -8.13 -4.33
CA TYR A 47 3.47 -9.24 -3.39
C TYR A 47 2.09 -9.89 -3.57
N PHE A 48 1.02 -9.11 -3.52
CA PHE A 48 -0.34 -9.63 -3.74
C PHE A 48 -0.51 -10.28 -5.12
N LYS A 49 0.08 -9.69 -6.17
CA LYS A 49 0.02 -10.28 -7.51
C LYS A 49 0.68 -11.67 -7.56
N ARG A 50 1.84 -11.84 -6.90
CA ARG A 50 2.49 -13.15 -6.80
C ARG A 50 1.66 -14.16 -6.01
N LEU A 51 0.99 -13.72 -4.95
CA LEU A 51 0.08 -14.58 -4.19
C LEU A 51 -1.12 -15.01 -5.04
N ASP A 52 -1.72 -14.10 -5.79
CA ASP A 52 -2.83 -14.35 -6.71
C ASP A 52 -2.43 -15.33 -7.83
N GLU A 53 -1.25 -15.14 -8.42
CA GLU A 53 -0.68 -16.06 -9.40
C GLU A 53 -0.48 -17.47 -8.81
N LEU A 54 0.02 -17.59 -7.57
CA LEU A 54 0.15 -18.87 -6.89
C LEU A 54 -1.22 -19.50 -6.60
N ALA A 55 -2.20 -18.70 -6.15
CA ALA A 55 -3.55 -19.16 -5.89
C ALA A 55 -4.22 -19.74 -7.15
N SER A 56 -4.04 -19.10 -8.31
CA SER A 56 -4.59 -19.56 -9.59
C SER A 56 -4.02 -20.89 -10.09
N GLN A 57 -2.82 -21.27 -9.64
CA GLN A 57 -2.17 -22.52 -10.05
C GLN A 57 -2.59 -23.72 -9.17
N ILE A 58 -3.33 -23.49 -8.09
CA ILE A 58 -3.76 -24.55 -7.19
C ILE A 58 -5.01 -25.23 -7.80
N PRO A 59 -4.94 -26.54 -8.13
CA PRO A 59 -6.11 -27.25 -8.61
C PRO A 59 -7.15 -27.38 -7.50
N GLU A 60 -8.39 -27.01 -7.81
CA GLU A 60 -9.54 -27.03 -6.89
C GLU A 60 -9.89 -28.46 -6.40
N SER A 61 -9.39 -29.49 -7.10
CA SER A 61 -9.55 -30.91 -6.76
C SER A 61 -8.58 -31.44 -5.70
N LYS A 62 -7.68 -30.62 -5.15
CA LYS A 62 -6.81 -31.03 -4.04
C LYS A 62 -7.58 -31.05 -2.73
N GLU A 63 -7.75 -32.25 -2.15
CA GLU A 63 -8.34 -32.44 -0.82
C GLU A 63 -7.45 -31.90 0.33
N MET A 64 -6.15 -31.70 0.07
CA MET A 64 -5.19 -31.15 1.03
C MET A 64 -4.31 -30.10 0.36
N ILE A 65 -4.27 -28.91 0.96
CA ILE A 65 -3.37 -27.82 0.58
C ILE A 65 -2.20 -27.75 1.55
N THR A 66 -1.02 -27.41 1.04
CA THR A 66 0.15 -27.14 1.88
C THR A 66 -0.02 -25.82 2.63
N VAL A 67 0.69 -25.64 3.75
CA VAL A 67 0.66 -24.40 4.55
C VAL A 67 0.96 -23.16 3.68
N ARG A 68 1.84 -23.29 2.67
CA ARG A 68 2.16 -22.22 1.72
C ARG A 68 1.00 -21.87 0.79
N GLU A 69 0.29 -22.87 0.29
CA GLU A 69 -0.90 -22.72 -0.56
C GLU A 69 -2.07 -22.13 0.25
N ALA A 70 -2.22 -22.51 1.52
CA ALA A 70 -3.21 -21.90 2.42
C ALA A 70 -2.94 -20.40 2.65
N TYR A 71 -1.68 -19.99 2.82
CA TYR A 71 -1.34 -18.57 2.92
C TYR A 71 -1.67 -17.79 1.64
N ALA A 72 -1.48 -18.39 0.46
CA ALA A 72 -1.83 -17.77 -0.81
C ALA A 72 -3.35 -17.65 -1.03
N LEU A 73 -4.12 -18.67 -0.64
CA LEU A 73 -5.57 -18.70 -0.81
C LEU A 73 -6.32 -17.84 0.21
N PHE A 74 -5.93 -17.89 1.48
CA PHE A 74 -6.67 -17.24 2.57
C PHE A 74 -6.10 -15.88 2.96
N GLY A 75 -4.97 -15.45 2.37
CA GLY A 75 -4.38 -14.14 2.63
C GLY A 75 -3.97 -13.92 4.09
N ILE A 76 -3.78 -14.99 4.86
CA ILE A 76 -3.41 -14.92 6.27
C ILE A 76 -1.94 -14.50 6.33
N THR A 77 -1.66 -13.31 6.84
CA THR A 77 -0.30 -12.89 7.17
C THR A 77 0.09 -13.50 8.52
N PRO A 78 1.25 -14.18 8.64
CA PRO A 78 1.76 -14.63 9.94
C PRO A 78 2.15 -13.46 10.85
#